data_AF-A0A1V0FZN9-F1
#
_entry.id   AF-A0A1V0FZN9-F1
#
_cell.length_a   1.000
_cell.length_b   1.000
_cell.length_c   1.000
_cell.angle_alpha   90.00
_cell.angle_beta   90.00
_cell.angle_gamma   90.00
#
_symmetry.space_group_name_H-M   'P 1'
#
loop_
_entity.id
_entity.type
_entity.pdbx_description
1 polymer ?
#
loop_
_entity_poly.entity_id
_entity_poly.type
_entity_poly.pdbx_seq_one_letter_code
_entity_poly.pdbx_strand_id
1 'polypeptide(L)'
;LKGYGDIFYRNTLASGVIPQISVIMGPCAGGAVYSPAIGDFIVMTKNPNCYMFITGPQVIKTVTGEEVSAFDLGGWQAHAMKSGNCHLVAEDDRDAMMLVRKLLSYLPLNNMEDPPVVKTGDDPARLTPEIYEVLPGDPQKPYDVRDVITAVVDNGELLEIHPYYAPNAVVGFARIDGRSVGIVANNPRHFAGCLDVDSSDKIARFVRFCDAFNIPIITFVDVPGYLPGVQQEYGGIIRHGAKVLYAYS
;
A
#
# COMPACT_ATOMS: atom_id res chain seq x y z
N LEU A 1 10.21 28.41 1.66
CA LEU A 1 10.24 27.48 2.82
C LEU A 1 9.01 27.63 3.72
N LYS A 2 8.67 28.83 4.23
CA LYS A 2 7.45 29.02 5.06
C LYS A 2 6.16 28.47 4.43
N GLY A 3 5.93 28.75 3.15
CA GLY A 3 4.74 28.23 2.44
C GLY A 3 4.63 26.70 2.41
N TYR A 4 5.76 25.98 2.31
CA TYR A 4 5.77 24.53 2.45
C TYR A 4 5.40 24.10 3.87
N GLY A 5 5.98 24.75 4.88
CA GLY A 5 5.68 24.48 6.29
C GLY A 5 4.19 24.63 6.62
N ASP A 6 3.55 25.68 6.10
CA ASP A 6 2.12 25.91 6.31
C ASP A 6 1.25 24.81 5.67
N ILE A 7 1.69 24.19 4.57
CA ILE A 7 1.01 23.05 3.94
C ILE A 7 1.22 21.78 4.77
N PHE A 8 2.46 21.47 5.17
CA PHE A 8 2.77 20.28 5.96
C PHE A 8 2.02 20.27 7.29
N TYR A 9 1.94 21.42 7.96
CA TYR A 9 1.17 21.57 9.18
C TYR A 9 -0.30 21.18 8.98
N ARG A 10 -0.93 21.63 7.88
CA ARG A 10 -2.31 21.27 7.55
C ARG A 10 -2.47 19.79 7.19
N ASN A 11 -1.50 19.20 6.47
CA ASN A 11 -1.52 17.76 6.20
C ASN A 11 -1.52 16.95 7.50
N THR A 12 -0.67 17.33 8.46
CA THR A 12 -0.58 16.67 9.76
C THR A 12 -1.88 16.82 10.57
N LEU A 13 -2.48 18.01 10.59
CA LEU A 13 -3.77 18.22 11.27
C LEU A 13 -4.92 17.41 10.67
N ALA A 14 -4.88 17.18 9.35
CA ALA A 14 -5.92 16.44 8.63
C ALA A 14 -5.71 14.91 8.63
N SER A 15 -4.56 14.41 9.10
CA SER A 15 -4.22 12.98 9.09
C SER A 15 -5.15 12.19 10.01
N GLY A 16 -5.81 11.17 9.46
CA GLY A 16 -6.84 10.41 10.17
C GLY A 16 -8.15 11.18 10.42
N VAL A 17 -8.34 12.33 9.78
CA VAL A 17 -9.59 13.12 9.84
C VAL A 17 -10.31 13.12 8.50
N ILE A 18 -9.59 13.42 7.43
CA ILE A 18 -10.07 13.32 6.04
C ILE A 18 -9.05 12.54 5.20
N PRO A 19 -9.49 11.70 4.26
CA PRO A 19 -8.56 11.01 3.37
C PRO A 19 -7.76 11.98 2.50
N GLN A 20 -6.45 11.84 2.49
CA GLN A 20 -5.50 12.67 1.74
C GLN A 20 -4.79 11.83 0.68
N ILE A 21 -5.13 12.06 -0.59
CA ILE A 21 -4.57 11.32 -1.72
C ILE A 21 -3.73 12.27 -2.58
N SER A 22 -2.48 11.90 -2.83
CA SER A 22 -1.58 12.64 -3.72
C SER A 22 -1.42 11.90 -5.04
N VAL A 23 -1.54 12.63 -6.16
CA VAL A 23 -1.36 12.10 -7.51
C VAL A 23 -0.16 12.81 -8.13
N ILE A 24 0.91 12.07 -8.38
CA ILE A 24 2.13 12.57 -8.99
C ILE A 24 2.07 12.25 -10.48
N MET A 25 1.98 13.31 -11.28
CA MET A 25 1.79 13.24 -12.75
C MET A 25 2.92 13.99 -13.47
N GLY A 26 4.02 14.27 -12.76
CA GLY A 26 5.12 15.08 -13.24
C GLY A 26 6.23 15.23 -12.20
N PRO A 27 7.16 16.17 -12.39
CA PRO A 27 8.29 16.37 -11.49
C PRO A 27 7.87 16.86 -10.10
N CYS A 28 8.31 16.17 -9.05
CA CYS A 28 8.12 16.56 -7.65
C CYS A 28 9.44 16.48 -6.88
N ALA A 29 10.15 17.59 -6.72
CA ALA A 29 11.52 17.58 -6.17
C ALA A 29 11.69 18.48 -4.93
N GLY A 30 12.67 18.15 -4.09
CA GLY A 30 13.02 18.95 -2.92
C GLY A 30 11.93 18.95 -1.86
N GLY A 31 11.59 20.12 -1.32
CA GLY A 31 10.57 20.23 -0.27
C GLY A 31 9.17 19.74 -0.67
N ALA A 32 8.84 19.75 -1.97
CA ALA A 32 7.52 19.36 -2.46
C ALA A 32 7.13 17.92 -2.09
N VAL A 33 8.10 17.01 -1.98
CA VAL A 33 7.84 15.58 -1.75
C VAL A 33 7.29 15.28 -0.35
N TYR A 34 7.48 16.18 0.61
CA TYR A 34 7.05 15.95 1.99
C TYR A 34 5.54 16.05 2.17
N SER A 35 4.83 16.87 1.38
CA SER A 35 3.36 16.93 1.49
C SER A 35 2.71 15.60 1.06
N PRO A 36 3.06 15.01 -0.10
CA PRO A 36 2.63 13.66 -0.45
C PRO A 36 3.04 12.60 0.58
N ALA A 37 4.27 12.66 1.11
CA ALA A 37 4.77 11.68 2.05
C ALA A 37 4.02 11.66 3.40
N ILE A 38 3.41 12.78 3.81
CA ILE A 38 2.59 12.87 5.02
C ILE A 38 1.14 12.41 4.76
N GLY A 39 0.65 12.54 3.52
CA GLY A 39 -0.68 12.07 3.11
C GLY A 39 -0.82 10.55 3.10
N ASP A 40 -2.03 10.05 2.90
CA ASP A 40 -2.36 8.63 3.10
C ASP A 40 -1.92 7.74 1.93
N PHE A 41 -2.23 8.15 0.70
CA PHE A 41 -1.88 7.40 -0.52
C PHE A 41 -1.20 8.29 -1.55
N ILE A 42 -0.23 7.71 -2.25
CA ILE A 42 0.49 8.32 -3.36
C ILE A 42 0.26 7.44 -4.59
N VAL A 43 -0.30 8.04 -5.64
CA VAL A 43 -0.45 7.45 -6.97
C VAL A 43 0.60 8.08 -7.88
N MET A 44 1.38 7.27 -8.59
CA MET A 44 2.32 7.76 -9.62
C MET A 44 1.96 7.19 -10.98
N THR A 45 2.26 7.92 -12.06
CA THR A 45 2.09 7.40 -13.43
C THR A 45 3.40 6.79 -13.95
N LYS A 46 3.30 5.89 -14.93
CA LYS A 46 4.46 5.34 -15.64
C LYS A 46 5.10 6.32 -16.63
N ASN A 47 4.61 7.56 -16.70
CA ASN A 47 5.17 8.61 -17.55
C ASN A 47 6.66 8.84 -17.21
N PRO A 48 7.58 8.85 -18.19
CA PRO A 48 9.00 9.10 -17.95
C PRO A 48 9.31 10.42 -17.24
N ASN A 49 8.40 11.41 -17.30
CA ASN A 49 8.54 12.70 -16.64
C ASN A 49 7.92 12.75 -15.23
N CYS A 50 7.34 11.64 -14.75
CA CYS A 50 6.80 11.50 -13.40
C CYS A 50 7.87 10.94 -12.46
N TYR A 51 8.39 11.77 -11.57
CA TYR A 51 9.42 11.37 -10.61
C TYR A 51 9.39 12.21 -9.33
N MET A 52 9.86 11.62 -8.23
CA MET A 52 10.02 12.30 -6.95
C MET A 52 11.36 12.04 -6.27
N PHE A 53 11.97 13.07 -5.69
CA PHE A 53 13.20 12.92 -4.88
C PHE A 53 13.47 14.19 -4.05
N ILE A 54 14.15 14.03 -2.92
CA ILE A 54 14.60 15.19 -2.12
C ILE A 54 15.76 15.88 -2.83
N THR A 55 16.76 15.12 -3.28
CA THR A 55 17.99 15.62 -3.88
C THR A 55 18.08 15.12 -5.32
N GLY A 56 18.23 16.04 -6.28
CA GLY A 56 18.24 15.68 -7.69
C GLY A 56 19.55 15.03 -8.16
N PRO A 57 19.55 14.36 -9.33
CA PRO A 57 20.69 13.60 -9.81
C PRO A 57 22.00 14.40 -9.96
N GLN A 58 21.90 15.67 -10.35
CA GLN A 58 23.07 16.53 -10.52
C GLN A 58 23.82 16.77 -9.20
N VAL A 59 23.09 16.87 -8.09
CA VAL A 59 23.69 17.04 -6.76
C VAL A 59 24.29 15.72 -6.29
N ILE A 60 23.61 14.59 -6.53
CA ILE A 60 24.14 13.26 -6.23
C ILE A 60 25.47 13.04 -6.96
N LYS A 61 25.51 13.26 -8.29
CA LYS A 61 26.74 13.14 -9.08
C LYS A 61 27.89 14.00 -8.54
N THR A 62 27.58 15.21 -8.09
CA THR A 62 28.59 16.15 -7.57
C THR A 62 29.14 15.71 -6.21
N VAL A 63 28.31 15.09 -5.36
CA VAL A 63 28.67 14.73 -3.97
C VAL A 63 29.22 13.32 -3.85
N THR A 64 28.58 12.35 -4.52
CA THR A 64 28.92 10.91 -4.41
C THR A 64 29.66 10.39 -5.63
N GLY A 65 29.61 11.09 -6.77
CA GLY A 65 30.14 10.62 -8.05
C GLY A 65 29.20 9.67 -8.80
N GLU A 66 28.03 9.34 -8.24
CA GLU A 66 27.08 8.41 -8.87
C GLU A 66 26.28 9.09 -9.98
N GLU A 67 26.24 8.47 -11.16
CA GLU A 67 25.41 8.93 -12.27
C GLU A 67 24.11 8.14 -12.34
N VAL A 68 22.98 8.85 -12.31
CA VAL A 68 21.64 8.27 -12.37
C VAL A 68 20.71 9.24 -13.11
N SER A 69 19.74 8.72 -13.88
CA SER A 69 18.73 9.58 -14.49
C SER A 69 17.68 10.00 -13.46
N ALA A 70 16.90 11.06 -13.74
CA ALA A 70 15.81 11.48 -12.84
C ALA A 70 14.74 10.38 -12.68
N PHE A 71 14.47 9.65 -13.76
CA PHE A 71 13.49 8.56 -13.76
C PHE A 71 14.02 7.31 -13.04
N ASP A 72 15.29 6.95 -13.20
CA ASP A 72 15.86 5.80 -12.48
C ASP A 72 16.00 6.09 -10.98
N LEU A 73 16.26 7.35 -10.62
CA LEU A 73 16.38 7.79 -9.22
C LEU A 73 15.02 7.80 -8.49
N GLY A 74 13.99 8.37 -9.14
CA GLY A 74 12.74 8.73 -8.48
C GLY A 74 11.47 8.40 -9.26
N GLY A 75 11.57 7.61 -10.33
CA GLY A 75 10.42 7.14 -11.07
C GLY A 75 9.59 6.11 -10.30
N TRP A 76 8.47 5.69 -10.88
CA TRP A 76 7.53 4.79 -10.23
C TRP A 76 8.18 3.47 -9.78
N GLN A 77 9.15 2.91 -10.52
CA GLN A 77 9.81 1.66 -10.13
C GLN A 77 10.63 1.83 -8.85
N ALA A 78 11.38 2.93 -8.73
CA ALA A 78 12.12 3.23 -7.51
C ALA A 78 11.17 3.34 -6.31
N HIS A 79 10.00 3.95 -6.50
CA HIS A 79 9.08 4.19 -5.39
C HIS A 79 8.11 3.06 -5.06
N ALA A 80 7.63 2.33 -6.06
CA ALA A 80 6.66 1.26 -5.89
C ALA A 80 7.31 -0.10 -5.64
N MET A 81 8.59 -0.29 -5.99
CA MET A 81 9.28 -1.58 -5.79
C MET A 81 10.37 -1.54 -4.72
N LYS A 82 11.01 -0.37 -4.50
CA LYS A 82 12.19 -0.29 -3.62
C LYS A 82 11.92 0.52 -2.35
N SER A 83 11.48 1.77 -2.47
CA SER A 83 11.35 2.64 -1.29
C SER A 83 10.02 2.56 -0.56
N GLY A 84 8.98 1.98 -1.17
CA GLY A 84 7.62 1.93 -0.57
C GLY A 84 6.88 3.27 -0.50
N ASN A 85 7.33 4.30 -1.22
CA ASN A 85 6.66 5.61 -1.25
C ASN A 85 5.41 5.63 -2.15
N CYS A 86 5.37 4.80 -3.20
CA CYS A 86 4.29 4.82 -4.19
C CYS A 86 3.34 3.65 -3.97
N HIS A 87 2.06 3.97 -3.70
CA HIS A 87 1.03 3.04 -3.27
C HIS A 87 0.29 2.40 -4.44
N LEU A 88 0.07 3.16 -5.50
CA LEU A 88 -0.60 2.75 -6.72
C LEU A 88 0.15 3.30 -7.93
N VAL A 89 0.29 2.47 -8.97
CA VAL A 89 0.96 2.85 -10.22
C VAL A 89 -0.07 2.84 -11.34
N ALA A 90 -0.23 3.97 -12.01
CA ALA A 90 -1.13 4.13 -13.15
C ALA A 90 -0.35 4.07 -14.47
N GLU A 91 -0.98 3.58 -15.53
CA GLU A 91 -0.37 3.58 -16.86
C GLU A 91 -0.16 5.00 -17.39
N ASP A 92 -1.16 5.86 -17.20
CA ASP A 92 -1.15 7.26 -17.63
C ASP A 92 -1.97 8.15 -16.68
N ASP A 93 -2.07 9.42 -17.04
CA ASP A 93 -2.74 10.45 -16.26
C ASP A 93 -4.25 10.21 -16.10
N ARG A 94 -4.89 9.62 -17.12
CA ARG A 94 -6.31 9.31 -17.10
C ARG A 94 -6.56 8.11 -16.20
N ASP A 95 -5.73 7.07 -16.32
CA ASP A 95 -5.78 5.88 -15.49
C ASP A 95 -5.54 6.22 -14.01
N ALA A 96 -4.62 7.15 -13.72
CA ALA A 96 -4.41 7.64 -12.34
C ALA A 96 -5.69 8.20 -11.74
N MET A 97 -6.46 8.96 -12.52
CA MET A 97 -7.73 9.50 -12.06
C MET A 97 -8.82 8.45 -11.91
N MET A 98 -8.81 7.39 -12.73
CA MET A 98 -9.70 6.25 -12.55
C MET A 98 -9.36 5.46 -11.28
N LEU A 99 -8.07 5.24 -10.99
CA LEU A 99 -7.61 4.60 -9.75
C LEU A 99 -8.00 5.40 -8.52
N VAL A 100 -7.85 6.74 -8.55
CA VAL A 100 -8.28 7.60 -7.44
C VAL A 100 -9.79 7.51 -7.23
N ARG A 101 -10.59 7.50 -8.30
CA ARG A 101 -12.05 7.31 -8.19
C ARG A 101 -12.41 5.94 -7.63
N LYS A 102 -11.71 4.89 -8.04
CA LYS A 102 -11.89 3.54 -7.51
C LYS A 102 -11.53 3.52 -6.02
N LEU A 103 -10.39 4.08 -5.62
CA LEU A 103 -9.97 4.19 -4.23
C LEU A 103 -11.00 4.93 -3.38
N LEU A 104 -11.42 6.14 -3.80
CA LEU A 104 -12.44 6.93 -3.10
C LEU A 104 -13.77 6.18 -2.93
N SER A 105 -14.09 5.23 -3.82
CA SER A 105 -15.31 4.42 -3.66
C SER A 105 -15.28 3.50 -2.45
N TYR A 106 -14.10 3.21 -1.86
CA TYR A 106 -13.96 2.38 -0.66
C TYR A 106 -13.82 3.19 0.63
N LEU A 107 -13.67 4.51 0.54
CA LEU A 107 -13.33 5.37 1.68
C LEU A 107 -14.55 6.17 2.15
N PRO A 108 -14.71 6.43 3.46
CA PRO A 108 -15.65 7.43 3.92
C PRO A 108 -15.16 8.84 3.55
N LEU A 109 -16.05 9.83 3.63
CA LEU A 109 -15.67 11.22 3.36
C LEU A 109 -14.80 11.82 4.47
N ASN A 110 -14.89 11.29 5.69
CA ASN A 110 -14.16 11.70 6.89
C ASN A 110 -14.24 10.59 7.96
N ASN A 111 -13.52 10.75 9.06
CA ASN A 111 -13.45 9.77 10.15
C ASN A 111 -14.71 9.66 11.04
N MET A 112 -15.72 10.51 10.85
CA MET A 112 -17.00 10.46 11.59
C MET A 112 -18.10 9.73 10.82
N GLU A 113 -17.82 9.30 9.58
CA GLU A 113 -18.74 8.56 8.73
C GLU A 113 -18.25 7.12 8.53
N ASP A 114 -19.19 6.22 8.26
CA ASP A 114 -18.88 4.85 7.83
C ASP A 114 -18.54 4.81 6.34
N PRO A 115 -17.71 3.85 5.88
CA PRO A 115 -17.44 3.64 4.47
C PRO A 115 -18.74 3.41 3.66
N PRO A 116 -18.79 3.84 2.39
CA PRO A 116 -19.99 3.75 1.57
C PRO A 116 -20.39 2.29 1.30
N VAL A 117 -21.68 1.99 1.48
CA VAL A 117 -22.27 0.69 1.12
C VAL A 117 -22.77 0.74 -0.33
N VAL A 118 -22.36 -0.25 -1.14
CA VAL A 118 -22.68 -0.33 -2.57
C VAL A 118 -23.37 -1.65 -2.87
N LYS A 119 -24.40 -1.65 -3.70
CA LYS A 119 -24.98 -2.91 -4.20
C LYS A 119 -24.01 -3.56 -5.19
N THR A 120 -23.42 -4.68 -4.82
CA THR A 120 -22.46 -5.42 -5.64
C THR A 120 -23.13 -6.48 -6.52
N GLY A 121 -24.30 -6.99 -6.11
CA GLY A 121 -25.02 -8.04 -6.82
C GLY A 121 -24.46 -9.46 -6.57
N ASP A 122 -23.39 -9.58 -5.78
CA ASP A 122 -22.89 -10.85 -5.28
C ASP A 122 -23.79 -11.34 -4.13
N ASP A 123 -23.93 -12.66 -4.00
CA ASP A 123 -24.72 -13.27 -2.94
C ASP A 123 -23.85 -13.45 -1.68
N PRO A 124 -24.17 -12.78 -0.55
CA PRO A 124 -23.41 -12.95 0.69
C PRO A 124 -23.39 -14.39 1.22
N ALA A 125 -24.31 -15.25 0.75
CA ALA A 125 -24.37 -16.66 1.10
C ALA A 125 -23.68 -17.58 0.07
N ARG A 126 -23.01 -17.03 -0.95
CA ARG A 126 -22.29 -17.80 -1.97
C ARG A 126 -21.23 -18.70 -1.29
N LEU A 127 -21.24 -19.97 -1.69
CA LEU A 127 -20.19 -20.92 -1.31
C LEU A 127 -18.97 -20.74 -2.22
N THR A 128 -17.78 -20.94 -1.66
CA THR A 128 -16.49 -20.76 -2.35
C THR A 128 -15.67 -22.07 -2.37
N PRO A 129 -16.19 -23.18 -2.94
CA PRO A 129 -15.46 -24.45 -2.99
C PRO A 129 -14.13 -24.39 -3.75
N GLU A 130 -13.97 -23.41 -4.66
CA GLU A 130 -12.74 -23.16 -5.40
C GLU A 130 -11.51 -22.91 -4.51
N ILE A 131 -11.70 -22.46 -3.26
CA ILE A 131 -10.60 -22.25 -2.29
C ILE A 131 -9.86 -23.57 -2.01
N TYR A 132 -10.56 -24.71 -2.04
CA TYR A 132 -9.93 -26.02 -1.85
C TYR A 132 -8.95 -26.40 -2.97
N GLU A 133 -9.10 -25.81 -4.15
CA GLU A 133 -8.19 -26.04 -5.29
C GLU A 133 -6.96 -25.12 -5.22
N VAL A 134 -7.10 -23.96 -4.59
CA VAL A 134 -6.01 -22.99 -4.38
C VAL A 134 -5.02 -23.49 -3.34
N LEU A 135 -5.51 -24.09 -2.24
CA LEU A 135 -4.67 -24.59 -1.16
C LEU A 135 -4.00 -25.91 -1.55
N PRO A 136 -2.66 -25.96 -1.67
CA PRO A 136 -1.98 -27.18 -2.05
C PRO A 136 -2.02 -28.22 -0.92
N GLY A 137 -2.18 -29.49 -1.27
CA GLY A 137 -2.12 -30.59 -0.30
C GLY A 137 -0.72 -30.81 0.31
N ASP A 138 0.33 -30.32 -0.35
CA ASP A 138 1.71 -30.32 0.17
C ASP A 138 1.98 -29.01 0.93
N PRO A 139 2.26 -29.05 2.25
CA PRO A 139 2.50 -27.85 3.05
C PRO A 139 3.78 -27.08 2.66
N GLN A 140 4.68 -27.66 1.86
CA GLN A 140 5.87 -26.94 1.36
C GLN A 140 5.60 -26.19 0.06
N LYS A 141 4.48 -26.46 -0.61
CA LYS A 141 4.16 -25.82 -1.88
C LYS A 141 3.50 -24.46 -1.61
N PRO A 142 4.03 -23.35 -2.15
CA PRO A 142 3.40 -22.05 -2.00
C PRO A 142 2.17 -21.91 -2.91
N TYR A 143 1.30 -20.97 -2.56
CA TYR A 143 0.16 -20.51 -3.36
C TYR A 143 0.10 -18.96 -3.33
N ASP A 144 -0.69 -18.37 -4.22
CA ASP A 144 -0.95 -16.93 -4.22
C ASP A 144 -2.17 -16.63 -3.35
N VAL A 145 -1.98 -15.88 -2.27
CA VAL A 145 -3.10 -15.56 -1.36
C VAL A 145 -4.17 -14.70 -2.04
N ARG A 146 -3.83 -14.03 -3.16
CA ARG A 146 -4.81 -13.28 -3.96
C ARG A 146 -5.94 -14.17 -4.45
N ASP A 147 -5.63 -15.41 -4.84
CA ASP A 147 -6.65 -16.34 -5.34
C ASP A 147 -7.68 -16.65 -4.25
N VAL A 148 -7.21 -16.83 -3.00
CA VAL A 148 -8.09 -16.98 -1.82
C VAL A 148 -8.91 -15.72 -1.57
N ILE A 149 -8.29 -14.54 -1.61
CA ILE A 149 -8.99 -13.27 -1.39
C ILE A 149 -10.08 -13.06 -2.44
N THR A 150 -9.75 -13.26 -3.73
CA THR A 150 -10.71 -13.08 -4.83
C THR A 150 -11.84 -14.10 -4.82
N ALA A 151 -11.66 -15.27 -4.22
CA ALA A 151 -12.76 -16.21 -4.03
C ALA A 151 -13.77 -15.70 -2.98
N VAL A 152 -13.29 -15.02 -1.92
CA VAL A 152 -14.08 -14.61 -0.76
C VAL A 152 -14.80 -13.27 -0.95
N VAL A 153 -14.14 -12.29 -1.58
CA VAL A 153 -14.67 -10.92 -1.68
C VAL A 153 -15.69 -10.77 -2.81
N ASP A 154 -16.58 -9.78 -2.68
CA ASP A 154 -17.62 -9.49 -3.67
C ASP A 154 -17.03 -9.33 -5.08
N ASN A 155 -17.57 -10.08 -6.04
CA ASN A 155 -17.18 -10.09 -7.45
C ASN A 155 -15.68 -10.39 -7.69
N GLY A 156 -14.97 -10.91 -6.69
CA GLY A 156 -13.52 -11.10 -6.72
C GLY A 156 -12.72 -9.81 -6.88
N GLU A 157 -13.29 -8.66 -6.52
CA GLU A 157 -12.61 -7.37 -6.69
C GLU A 157 -11.71 -7.00 -5.51
N LEU A 158 -10.40 -6.99 -5.76
CA LEU A 158 -9.38 -6.46 -4.86
C LEU A 158 -8.72 -5.22 -5.47
N LEU A 159 -8.81 -4.07 -4.79
CA LEU A 159 -7.94 -2.92 -5.04
C LEU A 159 -6.69 -3.06 -4.16
N GLU A 160 -5.68 -3.73 -4.68
CA GLU A 160 -4.43 -3.94 -3.96
C GLU A 160 -3.63 -2.62 -3.80
N ILE A 161 -3.13 -2.39 -2.60
CA ILE A 161 -2.25 -1.28 -2.24
C ILE A 161 -0.83 -1.80 -2.08
N HIS A 162 0.16 -1.09 -2.63
CA HIS A 162 1.56 -1.56 -2.71
C HIS A 162 1.71 -2.92 -3.40
N PRO A 163 1.13 -3.18 -4.59
CA PRO A 163 1.23 -4.49 -5.25
C PRO A 163 2.68 -4.88 -5.62
N TYR A 164 3.58 -3.91 -5.73
CA TYR A 164 4.98 -4.12 -6.12
C TYR A 164 5.99 -4.01 -4.96
N TYR A 165 5.55 -3.65 -3.75
CA TYR A 165 6.42 -3.45 -2.57
C TYR A 165 6.04 -4.44 -1.46
N ALA A 166 7.03 -5.09 -0.87
CA ALA A 166 6.87 -6.15 0.11
C ALA A 166 5.82 -7.21 -0.31
N PRO A 167 6.07 -7.95 -1.41
CA PRO A 167 5.08 -8.85 -2.02
C PRO A 167 4.75 -10.10 -1.18
N ASN A 168 5.51 -10.35 -0.10
CA ASN A 168 5.24 -11.30 0.98
C ASN A 168 4.03 -10.92 1.85
N ALA A 169 3.53 -9.69 1.73
CA ALA A 169 2.26 -9.25 2.32
C ALA A 169 1.37 -8.60 1.27
N VAL A 170 0.10 -8.96 1.24
CA VAL A 170 -0.94 -8.32 0.41
C VAL A 170 -1.78 -7.45 1.32
N VAL A 171 -1.97 -6.18 0.95
CA VAL A 171 -2.91 -5.28 1.61
C VAL A 171 -3.75 -4.58 0.56
N GLY A 172 -5.01 -4.29 0.85
CA GLY A 172 -5.87 -3.66 -0.15
C GLY A 172 -7.31 -3.53 0.29
N PHE A 173 -8.11 -2.86 -0.53
CA PHE A 173 -9.54 -2.69 -0.27
C PHE A 173 -10.37 -3.66 -1.10
N ALA A 174 -11.40 -4.21 -0.49
CA ALA A 174 -12.39 -5.05 -1.14
C ALA A 174 -13.79 -4.74 -0.60
N ARG A 175 -14.81 -5.49 -1.04
CA ARG A 175 -16.16 -5.44 -0.45
C ARG A 175 -16.63 -6.82 -0.04
N ILE A 176 -17.44 -6.87 1.02
CA ILE A 176 -18.23 -8.03 1.41
C ILE A 176 -19.64 -7.54 1.73
N ASP A 177 -20.65 -8.11 1.07
CA ASP A 177 -22.04 -7.66 1.15
C ASP A 177 -22.16 -6.14 0.93
N GLY A 178 -21.42 -5.64 -0.07
CA GLY A 178 -21.41 -4.24 -0.44
C GLY A 178 -20.66 -3.29 0.50
N ARG A 179 -20.16 -3.76 1.64
CA ARG A 179 -19.43 -2.95 2.63
C ARG A 179 -17.94 -2.99 2.34
N SER A 180 -17.29 -1.83 2.38
CA SER A 180 -15.83 -1.76 2.23
C SER A 180 -15.12 -2.46 3.39
N VAL A 181 -14.11 -3.26 3.06
CA VAL A 181 -13.24 -3.95 4.02
C VAL A 181 -11.78 -3.76 3.61
N GLY A 182 -10.92 -3.61 4.61
CA GLY A 182 -9.48 -3.67 4.45
C GLY A 182 -9.02 -5.13 4.55
N ILE A 183 -8.26 -5.59 3.56
CA ILE A 183 -7.67 -6.92 3.55
C ILE A 183 -6.21 -6.82 3.94
N VAL A 184 -5.76 -7.69 4.84
CA VAL A 184 -4.35 -7.93 5.12
C VAL A 184 -4.10 -9.43 4.98
N ALA A 185 -3.08 -9.82 4.24
CA ALA A 185 -2.79 -11.23 4.03
C ALA A 185 -1.30 -11.51 3.89
N ASN A 186 -0.84 -12.63 4.44
CA ASN A 186 0.49 -13.15 4.13
C ASN A 186 0.45 -13.83 2.77
N ASN A 187 1.53 -13.71 1.99
CA ASN A 187 1.62 -14.31 0.66
C ASN A 187 2.73 -15.36 0.60
N PRO A 188 2.41 -16.66 0.78
CA PRO A 188 3.38 -17.75 0.77
C PRO A 188 4.25 -17.83 -0.49
N ARG A 189 3.76 -17.31 -1.62
CA ARG A 189 4.51 -17.20 -2.88
C ARG A 189 5.81 -16.39 -2.77
N HIS A 190 5.91 -15.49 -1.80
CA HIS A 190 7.10 -14.68 -1.57
C HIS A 190 7.60 -14.86 -0.13
N PHE A 191 8.87 -15.24 0.01
CA PHE A 191 9.50 -15.51 1.32
C PHE A 191 8.67 -16.42 2.24
N ALA A 192 7.91 -17.37 1.68
CA ALA A 192 7.01 -18.25 2.43
C ALA A 192 6.00 -17.49 3.31
N GLY A 193 5.66 -16.24 2.97
CA GLY A 193 4.73 -15.42 3.76
C GLY A 193 5.36 -14.81 5.03
N CYS A 194 6.67 -14.96 5.23
CA CYS A 194 7.39 -14.35 6.34
C CYS A 194 7.20 -12.84 6.41
N LEU A 195 7.11 -12.31 7.63
CA LEU A 195 7.17 -10.87 7.88
C LEU A 195 8.62 -10.39 7.89
N ASP A 196 8.84 -9.15 7.45
CA ASP A 196 10.14 -8.47 7.40
C ASP A 196 9.95 -6.97 7.66
N VAL A 197 11.03 -6.18 7.59
CA VAL A 197 10.98 -4.73 7.80
C VAL A 197 9.95 -4.04 6.89
N ASP A 198 9.95 -4.37 5.61
CA ASP A 198 9.15 -3.69 4.58
C ASP A 198 7.66 -4.07 4.67
N SER A 199 7.36 -5.36 4.81
CA SER A 199 6.00 -5.86 5.00
C SER A 199 5.40 -5.39 6.32
N SER A 200 6.21 -5.26 7.38
CA SER A 200 5.75 -4.72 8.66
C SER A 200 5.31 -3.27 8.54
N ASP A 201 6.08 -2.43 7.83
CA ASP A 201 5.73 -1.03 7.61
C ASP A 201 4.49 -0.89 6.71
N LYS A 202 4.43 -1.69 5.65
CA LYS A 202 3.28 -1.78 4.74
C LYS A 202 1.99 -2.14 5.49
N ILE A 203 2.01 -3.22 6.26
CA ILE A 203 0.84 -3.70 7.02
C ILE A 203 0.45 -2.69 8.08
N ALA A 204 1.39 -2.24 8.92
CA ALA A 204 1.08 -1.36 10.05
C ALA A 204 0.43 -0.05 9.60
N ARG A 205 0.93 0.54 8.51
CA ARG A 205 0.36 1.79 7.99
C ARG A 205 -1.03 1.59 7.40
N PHE A 206 -1.25 0.48 6.69
CA PHE A 206 -2.55 0.16 6.12
C PHE A 206 -3.62 -0.11 7.19
N VAL A 207 -3.28 -0.90 8.22
CA VAL A 207 -4.17 -1.20 9.36
C VAL A 207 -4.57 0.09 10.08
N ARG A 208 -3.61 0.96 10.40
CA ARG A 208 -3.90 2.24 11.06
C ARG A 208 -4.75 3.18 10.20
N PHE A 209 -4.57 3.17 8.88
CA PHE A 209 -5.44 3.93 7.99
C PHE A 209 -6.87 3.40 8.03
N CYS A 210 -7.05 2.08 7.94
CA CYS A 210 -8.38 1.48 7.99
C CYS A 210 -9.10 1.79 9.31
N ASP A 211 -8.40 1.64 10.43
CA ASP A 211 -8.89 1.98 11.77
C ASP A 211 -9.33 3.46 11.87
N ALA A 212 -8.48 4.39 11.42
CA ALA A 212 -8.77 5.82 11.48
C ALA A 212 -10.01 6.25 10.66
N PHE A 213 -10.46 5.41 9.72
CA PHE A 213 -11.58 5.68 8.82
C PHE A 213 -12.70 4.62 8.92
N ASN A 214 -12.82 3.94 10.05
CA ASN A 214 -13.91 2.99 10.35
C ASN A 214 -14.05 1.87 9.31
N ILE A 215 -12.95 1.47 8.65
CA ILE A 215 -12.94 0.38 7.68
C ILE A 215 -12.63 -0.93 8.42
N PRO A 216 -13.55 -1.92 8.44
CA PRO A 216 -13.29 -3.22 9.04
C PRO A 216 -12.12 -3.93 8.38
N ILE A 217 -11.33 -4.65 9.17
CA ILE A 217 -10.14 -5.37 8.69
C ILE A 217 -10.40 -6.88 8.72
N ILE A 218 -10.06 -7.55 7.63
CA ILE A 218 -10.06 -9.01 7.51
C ILE A 218 -8.63 -9.46 7.24
N THR A 219 -8.13 -10.35 8.08
CA THR A 219 -6.75 -10.83 8.01
C THR A 219 -6.70 -12.32 7.63
N PHE A 220 -6.07 -12.63 6.50
CA PHE A 220 -5.76 -14.00 6.09
C PHE A 220 -4.35 -14.36 6.55
N VAL A 221 -4.25 -15.30 7.49
CA VAL A 221 -2.98 -15.59 8.19
C VAL A 221 -2.37 -16.87 7.66
N ASP A 222 -1.19 -16.76 7.06
CA ASP A 222 -0.31 -17.87 6.69
C ASP A 222 1.15 -17.41 6.82
N VAL A 223 1.58 -17.28 8.07
CA VAL A 223 2.90 -16.73 8.43
C VAL A 223 3.68 -17.75 9.25
N PRO A 224 4.86 -18.20 8.78
CA PRO A 224 5.72 -19.11 9.55
C PRO A 224 6.55 -18.37 10.61
N GLY A 225 6.69 -17.04 10.48
CA GLY A 225 7.45 -16.19 11.39
C GLY A 225 7.98 -14.95 10.68
N TYR A 226 9.05 -14.37 11.26
CA TYR A 226 9.81 -13.30 10.62
C TYR A 226 10.97 -13.85 9.79
N LEU A 227 11.32 -13.16 8.71
CA LEU A 227 12.46 -13.49 7.86
C LEU A 227 13.75 -13.34 8.68
N PRO A 228 14.55 -14.41 8.85
CA PRO A 228 15.81 -14.31 9.57
C PRO A 228 16.88 -13.63 8.72
N GLY A 229 17.81 -12.92 9.36
CA GLY A 229 19.02 -12.44 8.70
C GLY A 229 19.63 -11.21 9.36
N VAL A 230 20.96 -11.09 9.27
CA VAL A 230 21.73 -9.94 9.83
C VAL A 230 21.22 -8.61 9.27
N GLN A 231 20.80 -8.57 8.00
CA GLN A 231 20.23 -7.37 7.39
C GLN A 231 18.89 -6.96 8.01
N GLN A 232 18.06 -7.91 8.44
CA GLN A 232 16.78 -7.61 9.12
C GLN A 232 17.06 -7.04 10.52
N GLU A 233 18.00 -7.64 11.25
CA GLU A 233 18.42 -7.16 12.57
C GLU A 233 19.01 -5.74 12.48
N TYR A 234 19.94 -5.49 11.56
CA TYR A 234 20.53 -4.16 11.35
C TYR A 234 19.54 -3.15 10.76
N GLY A 235 18.56 -3.62 9.97
CA GLY A 235 17.42 -2.82 9.53
C GLY A 235 16.48 -2.41 10.68
N GLY A 236 16.61 -3.05 11.84
CA GLY A 236 15.83 -2.78 13.03
C GLY A 236 14.48 -3.50 13.03
N ILE A 237 14.45 -4.77 12.63
CA ILE A 237 13.23 -5.57 12.59
C ILE A 237 12.42 -5.53 13.89
N ILE A 238 13.08 -5.45 15.06
CA ILE A 238 12.39 -5.32 16.36
C ILE A 238 11.42 -4.13 16.38
N ARG A 239 11.88 -2.93 15.97
CA ARG A 239 11.04 -1.72 15.98
C ARG A 239 10.08 -1.66 14.79
N HIS A 240 10.38 -2.32 13.68
CA HIS A 240 9.52 -2.37 12.50
C HIS A 240 8.38 -3.39 12.69
N GLY A 241 8.71 -4.62 13.08
CA GLY A 241 7.73 -5.66 13.41
C GLY A 241 6.79 -5.27 14.54
N ALA A 242 7.29 -4.54 15.56
CA ALA A 242 6.45 -4.00 16.62
C ALA A 242 5.36 -3.03 16.13
N LYS A 243 5.51 -2.40 14.96
CA LYS A 243 4.47 -1.53 14.38
C LYS A 243 3.23 -2.32 13.99
N VAL A 244 3.37 -3.57 13.54
CA VAL A 244 2.22 -4.44 13.22
C VAL A 244 1.45 -4.76 14.50
N LEU A 245 2.17 -5.16 15.56
CA LEU A 245 1.58 -5.42 16.87
C LEU A 245 0.83 -4.17 17.39
N TYR A 246 1.47 -3.00 17.32
CA TYR A 246 0.88 -1.73 17.73
C TYR A 246 -0.36 -1.37 16.90
N ALA A 247 -0.36 -1.64 15.59
CA ALA A 247 -1.48 -1.30 14.72
C ALA A 247 -2.73 -2.17 14.98
N TYR A 248 -2.56 -3.42 15.42
CA TYR A 248 -3.66 -4.34 15.72
C TYR A 248 -4.14 -4.31 17.18
N SER A 249 -3.38 -3.71 18.11
CA SER A 249 -3.68 -3.70 19.56
C SER A 249 -4.41 -2.43 19.98
#